data_AF-A0A2A4UKD2-F1
#
_entry.id   AF-A0A2A4UKD2-F1
#
_cell.length_a   1.000
_cell.length_b   1.000
_cell.length_c   1.000
_cell.angle_alpha   90.00
_cell.angle_beta   90.00
_cell.angle_gamma   90.00
#
_symmetry.space_group_name_H-M   'P 1'
#
loop_
_entity.id
_entity.type
_entity.pdbx_description
1 polymer ?
#
loop_
_entity_poly.entity_id
_entity_poly.type
_entity_poly.pdbx_seq_one_letter_code
_entity_poly.pdbx_strand_id
1 'polypeptide(L)'
;MMRLTYCTSLIILFVITAPSICSANSTYIQLGGWSHHFDRSKKMNEEHNIAGIELELGEVEAAVFGFTASTFKNSRGNTSKYFAGVAKVCKRYTKTMRSCGGITGGFLDGYKAENEGGFFPAIIPHASFEYRRAGIDLTCLPKLYSRRSFCAIQGKIKIQ
;
A
#
# COMPACT_ATOMS: atom_id res chain seq x y z
N MET A 1 -7.02 -8.18 -48.01
CA MET A 1 -8.05 -8.03 -46.96
C MET A 1 -7.69 -8.95 -45.81
N MET A 2 -7.09 -8.43 -44.73
CA MET A 2 -6.64 -9.21 -43.58
C MET A 2 -7.46 -8.76 -42.36
N ARG A 3 -8.33 -9.64 -41.84
CA ARG A 3 -9.19 -9.34 -40.69
C ARG A 3 -8.45 -9.59 -39.38
N LEU A 4 -8.21 -8.50 -38.65
CA LEU A 4 -7.67 -8.45 -37.29
C LEU A 4 -8.76 -8.96 -36.31
N THR A 5 -8.66 -10.19 -35.80
CA THR A 5 -9.68 -10.71 -34.87
C THR A 5 -9.13 -11.66 -33.80
N TYR A 6 -8.02 -11.33 -33.12
CA TYR A 6 -7.59 -12.11 -31.94
C TYR A 6 -6.84 -11.21 -30.95
N CYS A 7 -7.55 -10.38 -30.20
CA CYS A 7 -6.97 -9.62 -29.08
C CYS A 7 -7.91 -9.55 -27.86
N THR A 8 -8.76 -10.56 -27.68
CA THR A 8 -9.64 -10.66 -26.50
C THR A 8 -9.37 -11.90 -25.65
N SER A 9 -8.45 -12.80 -26.06
CA SER A 9 -8.15 -14.03 -25.32
C SER A 9 -6.86 -14.01 -24.49
N LEU A 10 -6.12 -12.89 -24.43
CA LEU A 10 -4.85 -12.85 -23.67
C LEU A 10 -5.00 -12.57 -22.17
N ILE A 11 -6.17 -12.09 -21.72
CA ILE A 11 -6.32 -11.64 -20.31
C ILE A 11 -6.64 -12.82 -19.37
N ILE A 12 -7.25 -13.90 -19.87
CA ILE A 12 -7.66 -15.03 -19.02
C ILE A 12 -6.50 -16.01 -18.76
N LEU A 13 -5.43 -15.98 -19.55
CA LEU A 13 -4.30 -16.89 -19.37
C LEU A 13 -3.30 -16.44 -18.29
N PHE A 14 -3.39 -15.19 -17.80
CA PHE A 14 -2.46 -14.69 -16.78
C PHE A 14 -2.77 -15.18 -15.35
N VAL A 15 -3.99 -15.68 -15.12
CA VAL A 15 -4.47 -16.05 -13.77
C VAL A 15 -4.10 -17.50 -13.40
N ILE A 16 -3.80 -18.36 -14.37
CA ILE A 16 -3.64 -19.81 -14.12
C ILE A 16 -2.17 -20.28 -14.18
N THR A 17 -1.25 -19.51 -14.77
CA THR A 17 0.17 -19.89 -14.90
C THR A 17 1.12 -19.15 -13.95
N ALA A 18 0.61 -18.35 -13.01
CA ALA A 18 1.42 -17.48 -12.15
C ALA A 18 1.98 -18.05 -10.82
N PRO A 19 1.83 -19.34 -10.41
CA PRO A 19 2.38 -19.74 -9.11
C PRO A 19 3.91 -19.86 -9.10
N SER A 20 4.60 -19.71 -10.24
CA SER A 20 6.04 -19.96 -10.36
C SER A 20 6.91 -18.72 -10.64
N ILE A 21 6.36 -17.50 -10.74
CA ILE A 21 7.11 -16.32 -11.22
C ILE A 21 7.38 -15.26 -10.13
N CYS A 22 6.76 -15.34 -8.95
CA CYS A 22 7.10 -14.48 -7.82
C CYS A 22 6.89 -15.20 -6.49
N SER A 23 7.89 -15.97 -6.06
CA SER A 23 7.97 -16.31 -4.63
C SER A 23 8.28 -15.03 -3.88
N ALA A 24 7.30 -14.44 -3.20
CA ALA A 24 7.56 -13.30 -2.33
C ALA A 24 8.54 -13.73 -1.23
N ASN A 25 9.63 -12.98 -1.07
CA ASN A 25 10.62 -13.16 -0.01
C ASN A 25 10.02 -12.89 1.36
N SER A 26 9.04 -11.99 1.43
CA SER A 26 8.25 -11.80 2.64
C SER A 26 6.81 -11.45 2.29
N THR A 27 5.88 -12.00 3.06
CA THR A 27 4.45 -11.66 2.97
C THR A 27 3.97 -11.12 4.29
N TYR A 28 3.26 -10.00 4.24
CA TYR A 28 2.70 -9.35 5.42
C TYR A 28 1.19 -9.23 5.29
N ILE A 29 0.50 -9.43 6.42
CA ILE A 29 -0.89 -9.00 6.59
C ILE A 29 -0.87 -7.65 7.29
N GLN A 30 -1.54 -6.66 6.72
CA GLN A 30 -1.73 -5.32 7.30
C GLN A 30 -3.10 -5.27 7.99
N LEU A 31 -3.14 -4.81 9.25
CA LEU A 31 -4.35 -4.78 10.06
C LEU A 31 -4.43 -3.56 10.98
N GLY A 32 -5.66 -3.07 11.16
CA GLY A 32 -5.99 -1.98 12.07
C GLY A 32 -5.42 -0.64 11.62
N GLY A 33 -5.41 0.34 12.49
CA GLY A 33 -4.72 1.60 12.21
C GLY A 33 -5.48 2.82 12.67
N TRP A 34 -4.73 3.89 12.85
CA TRP A 34 -5.24 5.16 13.32
C TRP A 34 -4.57 6.27 12.54
N SER A 35 -5.34 7.29 12.18
CA SER A 35 -4.83 8.50 11.55
C SER A 35 -4.94 9.70 12.46
N HIS A 36 -4.17 10.72 12.13
CA HIS A 36 -4.28 12.05 12.69
C HIS A 36 -4.31 13.06 11.55
N HIS A 37 -5.43 13.74 11.38
CA HIS A 37 -5.52 14.86 10.45
C HIS A 37 -5.10 16.16 11.13
N PHE A 38 -4.21 16.90 10.48
CA PHE A 38 -3.72 18.16 11.04
C PHE A 38 -4.76 19.29 10.96
N ASP A 39 -5.69 19.23 10.01
CA ASP A 39 -6.82 20.15 9.91
C ASP A 39 -8.02 19.64 10.74
N ARG A 40 -8.02 20.01 12.02
CA ARG A 40 -9.03 19.56 12.99
C ARG A 40 -10.40 20.22 12.81
N SER A 41 -10.49 21.33 12.07
CA SER A 41 -11.76 22.02 11.81
C SER A 41 -12.76 21.16 11.04
N LYS A 42 -12.26 20.17 10.29
CA LYS A 42 -13.06 19.32 9.39
C LYS A 42 -13.67 18.09 10.05
N LYS A 43 -13.45 17.85 11.35
CA LYS A 43 -13.95 16.69 12.13
C LYS A 43 -13.85 15.37 11.35
N MET A 44 -12.66 15.08 10.82
CA MET A 44 -12.43 13.92 9.96
C MET A 44 -12.41 12.62 10.77
N ASN A 45 -12.80 11.52 10.13
CA ASN A 45 -12.66 10.19 10.70
C ASN A 45 -11.17 9.87 10.88
N GLU A 46 -10.80 9.49 12.10
CA GLU A 46 -9.43 9.10 12.47
C GLU A 46 -9.24 7.59 12.58
N GLU A 47 -10.32 6.82 12.46
CA GLU A 47 -10.24 5.37 12.39
C GLU A 47 -9.76 4.97 10.99
N HIS A 48 -8.47 4.67 10.86
CA HIS A 48 -7.83 4.23 9.63
C HIS A 48 -7.73 2.70 9.60
N ASN A 49 -8.87 2.03 9.81
CA ASN A 49 -8.93 0.57 9.89
C ASN A 49 -8.56 -0.05 8.54
N ILE A 50 -7.29 -0.44 8.37
CA ILE A 50 -6.80 -1.14 7.18
C ILE A 50 -6.91 -2.65 7.35
N ALA A 51 -7.15 -3.34 6.24
CA ALA A 51 -7.01 -4.77 6.10
C ALA A 51 -6.48 -5.08 4.70
N GLY A 52 -5.34 -5.76 4.62
CA GLY A 52 -4.73 -6.09 3.33
C GLY A 52 -3.45 -6.89 3.42
N ILE A 53 -2.76 -6.97 2.29
CA ILE A 53 -1.55 -7.77 2.11
C ILE A 53 -0.47 -6.92 1.45
N GLU A 54 0.76 -7.05 1.95
CA GLU A 54 1.97 -6.54 1.32
C GLU A 54 2.91 -7.71 0.98
N LEU A 55 3.45 -7.70 -0.24
CA LEU A 55 4.38 -8.69 -0.77
C LEU A 55 5.71 -8.00 -1.06
N GLU A 56 6.78 -8.47 -0.45
CA GLU A 56 8.16 -8.08 -0.78
C GLU A 56 8.74 -9.13 -1.73
N LEU A 57 9.09 -8.72 -2.95
CA LEU A 57 9.54 -9.62 -4.02
C LEU A 57 11.05 -9.88 -3.98
N GLY A 58 11.83 -8.91 -3.51
CA GLY A 58 13.29 -8.95 -3.58
C GLY A 58 13.95 -7.87 -2.73
N GLU A 59 15.16 -8.14 -2.27
CA GLU A 59 16.07 -7.18 -1.64
C GLU A 59 17.34 -7.14 -2.48
N VAL A 60 17.67 -5.97 -3.05
CA VAL A 60 18.94 -5.72 -3.76
C VAL A 60 19.70 -4.70 -2.94
N GLU A 61 20.80 -5.14 -2.33
CA GLU A 61 21.54 -4.39 -1.30
C GLU A 61 20.66 -4.04 -0.09
N ALA A 62 20.02 -2.87 -0.11
CA ALA A 62 19.09 -2.40 0.90
C ALA A 62 17.72 -2.02 0.30
N ALA A 63 17.60 -2.04 -1.03
CA ALA A 63 16.38 -1.67 -1.74
C ALA A 63 15.43 -2.87 -1.81
N VAL A 64 14.19 -2.68 -1.34
CA VAL A 64 13.12 -3.66 -1.34
C VAL A 64 12.01 -3.18 -2.26
N PHE A 65 11.59 -4.06 -3.16
CA PHE A 65 10.48 -3.82 -4.08
C PHE A 65 9.34 -4.80 -3.83
N GLY A 66 8.12 -4.33 -4.03
CA GLY A 66 6.94 -5.10 -3.68
C GLY A 66 5.64 -4.57 -4.24
N PHE A 67 4.56 -5.23 -3.83
CA PHE A 67 3.19 -4.84 -4.12
C PHE A 67 2.36 -4.88 -2.85
N THR A 68 1.33 -4.05 -2.79
CA THR A 68 0.34 -4.07 -1.72
C THR A 68 -1.06 -3.91 -2.31
N ALA A 69 -2.02 -4.59 -1.69
CA ALA A 69 -3.44 -4.43 -1.97
C ALA A 69 -4.20 -4.48 -0.65
N SER A 70 -4.95 -3.42 -0.35
CA SER A 70 -5.69 -3.32 0.90
C SER A 70 -7.00 -2.55 0.77
N THR A 71 -7.84 -2.70 1.79
CA THR A 71 -9.00 -1.84 2.03
C THR A 71 -8.80 -1.07 3.31
N PHE A 72 -9.31 0.15 3.40
CA PHE A 72 -9.24 0.97 4.62
C PHE A 72 -10.44 1.87 4.80
N LYS A 73 -10.71 2.30 6.03
CA LYS A 73 -11.69 3.36 6.30
C LYS A 73 -11.05 4.73 6.07
N ASN A 74 -11.62 5.50 5.15
CA ASN A 74 -11.10 6.82 4.79
C ASN A 74 -11.62 7.92 5.73
N SER A 75 -11.16 9.15 5.53
CA SER A 75 -11.47 10.31 6.38
C SER A 75 -12.94 10.74 6.37
N ARG A 76 -13.74 10.20 5.45
CA ARG A 76 -15.21 10.36 5.39
C ARG A 76 -15.97 9.17 5.99
N GLY A 77 -15.27 8.16 6.51
CA GLY A 77 -15.86 6.93 7.05
C GLY A 77 -16.21 5.88 6.00
N ASN A 78 -15.98 6.16 4.71
CA ASN A 78 -16.24 5.22 3.63
C ASN A 78 -15.11 4.18 3.54
N THR A 79 -15.43 2.97 3.06
CA THR A 79 -14.41 1.98 2.74
C THR A 79 -13.78 2.35 1.39
N SER A 80 -12.48 2.59 1.41
CA SER A 80 -11.63 2.75 0.23
C SER A 80 -10.81 1.48 -0.01
N LYS A 81 -10.33 1.31 -1.23
CA LYS A 81 -9.43 0.27 -1.68
C LYS A 81 -8.19 0.93 -2.27
N TYR A 82 -7.04 0.28 -2.16
CA TYR A 82 -5.86 0.68 -2.92
C TYR A 82 -5.05 -0.53 -3.35
N PHE A 83 -4.38 -0.38 -4.48
CA PHE A 83 -3.38 -1.31 -4.99
C PHE A 83 -2.18 -0.51 -5.48
N ALA A 84 -0.99 -0.93 -5.10
CA ALA A 84 0.20 -0.13 -5.34
C ALA A 84 1.48 -0.97 -5.43
N GLY A 85 2.44 -0.43 -6.17
CA GLY A 85 3.84 -0.82 -6.07
C GLY A 85 4.49 -0.16 -4.87
N VAL A 86 5.48 -0.85 -4.31
CA VAL A 86 6.18 -0.45 -3.10
C VAL A 86 7.68 -0.43 -3.40
N ALA A 87 8.35 0.66 -3.02
CA ALA A 87 9.80 0.81 -3.14
C ALA A 87 10.34 1.42 -1.84
N LYS A 88 11.20 0.69 -1.13
CA LYS A 88 11.75 1.09 0.17
C LYS A 88 13.25 0.84 0.22
N VAL A 89 13.95 1.61 1.05
CA VAL A 89 15.33 1.33 1.47
C VAL A 89 15.30 0.94 2.93
N CYS A 90 15.90 -0.19 3.26
CA CYS A 90 15.88 -0.77 4.60
C CYS A 90 17.25 -0.70 5.28
N LYS A 91 17.28 -0.31 6.55
CA LYS A 91 18.43 -0.42 7.44
C LYS A 91 18.18 -1.51 8.46
N ARG A 92 19.02 -2.54 8.44
CA ARG A 92 19.00 -3.63 9.41
C ARG A 92 19.89 -3.31 10.60
N TYR A 93 19.34 -3.37 11.81
CA TYR A 93 20.07 -3.13 13.06
C TYR A 93 20.50 -4.44 13.72
N THR A 94 19.65 -5.47 13.63
CA THR A 94 19.92 -6.83 14.13
C THR A 94 19.30 -7.85 13.18
N LYS A 95 19.50 -9.15 13.44
CA LYS A 95 18.82 -10.21 12.67
C LYS A 95 17.29 -10.12 12.70
N THR A 96 16.73 -9.48 13.73
CA THR A 96 15.27 -9.40 13.95
C THR A 96 14.73 -7.99 13.84
N MET A 97 15.57 -6.95 13.72
CA MET A 97 15.14 -5.56 13.79
C MET A 97 15.63 -4.78 12.56
N ARG A 98 14.68 -4.15 11.85
CA ARG A 98 14.97 -3.28 10.71
C ARG A 98 14.01 -2.09 10.65
N SER A 99 14.45 -0.99 10.08
CA SER A 99 13.58 0.11 9.65
C SER A 99 13.67 0.22 8.13
N CYS A 100 12.59 0.67 7.50
CA CYS A 100 12.58 0.96 6.08
C CYS A 100 11.89 2.29 5.83
N GLY A 101 12.36 3.04 4.84
CA GLY A 101 11.74 4.28 4.37
C GLY A 101 11.64 4.29 2.85
N GLY A 102 10.57 4.84 2.30
CA GLY A 102 10.33 4.83 0.87
C GLY A 102 8.99 5.42 0.46
N ILE A 103 8.47 4.89 -0.64
CA ILE A 103 7.21 5.33 -1.24
C ILE A 103 6.35 4.14 -1.62
N THR A 104 5.04 4.34 -1.58
CA THR A 104 4.02 3.47 -2.15
C THR A 104 3.32 4.25 -3.24
N GLY A 105 3.34 3.74 -4.47
CA GLY A 105 2.78 4.40 -5.65
C GLY A 105 1.79 3.49 -6.38
N GLY A 106 0.58 3.98 -6.62
CA GLY A 106 -0.46 3.17 -7.23
C GLY A 106 -1.78 3.91 -7.32
N PHE A 107 -2.86 3.17 -7.17
CA PHE A 107 -4.22 3.70 -7.30
C PHE A 107 -5.01 3.45 -6.02
N LEU A 108 -5.82 4.44 -5.64
CA LEU A 108 -6.79 4.31 -4.56
C LEU A 108 -8.13 4.95 -4.94
N ASP A 109 -9.21 4.57 -4.26
CA ASP A 109 -10.58 5.02 -4.56
C ASP A 109 -11.30 5.62 -3.33
N GLY A 110 -12.60 5.91 -3.48
CA GLY A 110 -13.51 6.19 -2.36
C GLY A 110 -13.63 7.66 -1.98
N TYR A 111 -13.08 8.55 -2.80
CA TYR A 111 -13.10 9.99 -2.58
C TYR A 111 -13.91 10.70 -3.68
N LYS A 112 -15.16 11.09 -3.42
CA LYS A 112 -16.05 11.69 -4.45
C LYS A 112 -15.51 12.95 -5.14
N ALA A 113 -14.67 13.73 -4.46
CA ALA A 113 -14.08 14.93 -5.07
C ALA A 113 -12.87 14.59 -5.97
N GLU A 114 -12.50 13.31 -6.05
CA GLU A 114 -11.35 12.76 -6.73
C GLU A 114 -11.85 11.62 -7.65
N ASN A 115 -11.90 11.87 -8.96
CA ASN A 115 -12.42 10.92 -9.96
C ASN A 115 -13.83 10.36 -9.63
N GLU A 116 -14.73 11.21 -9.11
CA GLU A 116 -16.12 10.82 -8.76
C GLU A 116 -16.22 9.64 -7.76
N GLY A 117 -15.14 9.36 -7.02
CA GLY A 117 -15.03 8.23 -6.09
C GLY A 117 -14.40 6.97 -6.70
N GLY A 118 -14.09 6.97 -8.00
CA GLY A 118 -13.33 5.92 -8.67
C GLY A 118 -11.85 5.93 -8.32
N PHE A 119 -11.08 5.04 -8.96
CA PHE A 119 -9.64 4.95 -8.75
C PHE A 119 -8.90 6.15 -9.32
N PHE A 120 -7.96 6.69 -8.56
CA PHE A 120 -7.05 7.76 -9.00
C PHE A 120 -5.62 7.45 -8.55
N PRO A 121 -4.60 7.93 -9.29
CA PRO A 121 -3.22 7.67 -8.94
C PRO A 121 -2.81 8.46 -7.69
N ALA A 122 -1.98 7.87 -6.85
CA ALA A 122 -1.36 8.54 -5.71
C ALA A 122 0.04 7.98 -5.43
N ILE A 123 0.88 8.84 -4.87
CA ILE A 123 2.20 8.49 -4.34
C ILE A 123 2.22 8.91 -2.88
N ILE A 124 2.57 7.97 -2.01
CA ILE A 124 2.44 8.10 -0.57
C ILE A 124 3.78 7.77 0.08
N PRO A 125 4.40 8.71 0.81
CA PRO A 125 5.57 8.41 1.63
C PRO A 125 5.24 7.34 2.67
N HIS A 126 6.15 6.39 2.83
CA HIS A 126 6.02 5.25 3.73
C HIS A 126 7.29 5.11 4.56
N ALA A 127 7.12 4.86 5.85
CA ALA A 127 8.16 4.42 6.74
C ALA A 127 7.66 3.19 7.51
N SER A 128 8.56 2.33 7.93
CA SER A 128 8.21 1.18 8.75
C SER A 128 9.32 0.81 9.71
N PHE A 129 8.91 0.22 10.82
CA PHE A 129 9.80 -0.39 11.79
C PHE A 129 9.32 -1.80 12.09
N GLU A 130 10.23 -2.76 12.05
CA GLU A 130 9.92 -4.18 12.18
C GLU A 130 10.78 -4.80 13.28
N TYR A 131 10.13 -5.60 14.12
CA TYR A 131 10.75 -6.47 15.11
C TYR A 131 10.18 -7.89 15.03
N ARG A 132 11.06 -8.85 14.71
CA ARG A 132 10.71 -10.25 14.42
C ARG A 132 9.67 -10.34 13.30
N ARG A 133 8.45 -10.80 13.62
CA ARG A 133 7.33 -10.93 12.69
C ARG A 133 6.34 -9.77 12.78
N ALA A 134 6.51 -8.84 13.70
CA ALA A 134 5.60 -7.71 13.86
C ALA A 134 6.25 -6.43 13.35
N GLY A 135 5.46 -5.54 12.79
CA GLY A 135 5.90 -4.24 12.35
C GLY A 135 4.80 -3.19 12.46
N ILE A 136 5.23 -1.94 12.37
CA ILE A 136 4.35 -0.78 12.28
C ILE A 136 4.76 -0.03 11.02
N ASP A 137 3.77 0.34 10.22
CA ASP A 137 3.95 1.28 9.11
C ASP A 137 3.44 2.66 9.54
N LEU A 138 4.14 3.69 9.07
CA LEU A 138 3.80 5.10 9.20
C LEU A 138 3.71 5.69 7.80
N THR A 139 2.59 6.34 7.52
CA THR A 139 2.35 7.09 6.30
C THR A 139 2.01 8.51 6.64
N CYS A 140 2.65 9.48 6.00
CA CYS A 140 2.33 10.89 6.18
C CYS A 140 2.16 11.56 4.82
N LEU A 141 1.00 12.17 4.60
CA LEU A 141 0.72 12.99 3.43
C LEU A 141 0.79 14.47 3.82
N PRO A 142 1.83 15.21 3.38
CA PRO A 142 1.93 16.64 3.62
C PRO A 142 0.87 17.41 2.82
N LYS A 143 0.50 18.60 3.31
CA LYS A 143 -0.43 19.50 2.61
C LYS A 143 0.10 19.96 1.25
N LEU A 144 1.42 19.95 1.04
CA LEU A 144 2.04 20.30 -0.24
C LEU A 144 1.56 19.40 -1.40
N TYR A 145 1.18 18.14 -1.09
CA TYR A 145 0.83 17.13 -2.07
C TYR A 145 -0.66 16.75 -2.05
N SER A 146 -1.47 17.40 -1.20
CA SER A 146 -2.88 17.08 -1.03
C SER A 146 -3.67 18.23 -0.43
N ARG A 147 -4.96 18.31 -0.76
CA ARG A 147 -5.92 19.23 -0.10
C ARG A 147 -6.11 18.93 1.40
N ARG A 148 -5.59 17.79 1.87
CA ARG A 148 -5.68 17.31 3.25
C ARG A 148 -4.34 16.75 3.69
N SER A 149 -3.90 17.09 4.89
CA SER A 149 -2.70 16.52 5.49
C SER A 149 -3.06 15.64 6.67
N PHE A 150 -2.44 14.46 6.71
CA PHE A 150 -2.58 13.52 7.81
C PHE A 150 -1.34 12.64 7.94
N CYS A 151 -1.18 12.04 9.11
CA CYS A 151 -0.34 10.87 9.29
C CYS A 151 -1.19 9.69 9.74
N ALA A 152 -0.86 8.48 9.34
CA ALA A 152 -1.51 7.25 9.76
C ALA A 152 -0.47 6.23 10.19
N ILE A 153 -0.80 5.49 11.24
CA ILE A 153 -0.04 4.33 11.69
C ILE A 153 -0.90 3.08 11.53
N GLN A 154 -0.28 1.97 11.17
CA GLN A 154 -0.95 0.68 11.03
C GLN A 154 -0.02 -0.46 11.41
N GLY A 155 -0.59 -1.57 11.87
CA GLY A 155 0.16 -2.78 12.19
C GLY A 155 0.35 -3.67 10.97
N LYS A 156 1.46 -4.41 10.94
CA LYS A 156 1.66 -5.51 9.99
C LYS A 156 2.29 -6.73 10.66
N ILE A 157 1.92 -7.91 10.19
CA ILE A 157 2.44 -9.20 10.66
C ILE A 157 3.01 -9.98 9.48
N LYS A 158 4.28 -10.35 9.56
CA LYS A 158 4.96 -11.24 8.61
C LYS A 158 4.49 -12.68 8.80
N ILE A 159 3.95 -13.26 7.75
CA ILE A 159 3.44 -14.63 7.73
C ILE A 159 4.38 -15.60 7.00
N GLN A 160 5.13 -15.09 6.02
CA GLN A 160 6.15 -15.79 5.25
C GLN A 160 7.39 -14.91 5.20
#